data_AF-A0A435HV72-F1
#
_entry.id   AF-A0A435HV72-F1
#
_cell.length_a   1.000
_cell.length_b   1.000
_cell.length_c   1.000
_cell.angle_alpha   90.00
_cell.angle_beta   90.00
_cell.angle_gamma   90.00
#
_symmetry.space_group_name_H-M   'P 1'
#
loop_
_entity.id
_entity.type
_entity.pdbx_description
1 polymer ?
#
loop_
_entity_poly.entity_id
_entity_poly.type
_entity_poly.pdbx_seq_one_letter_code
_entity_poly.pdbx_strand_id
1 'polypeptide(L)'
;YDLSLPTHFARILLRELRPHALLPAGHALADRPSVSLADLAAYPLITTDQPHSWQHMLDLFRSRGLSPVADMTTSSFELQRSMVANGFGVAVSYTRPHGDRSYDGLPLICRPLSDPLPMQRILLTYDTHQRVSNAALAFVEVAKDWFATRDIFAS
;
A
#
# COMPACT_ATOMS: atom_id res chain seq x y z
N TYR A 1 5.82 -8.44 1.12
CA TYR A 1 4.98 -9.65 1.17
C TYR A 1 5.44 -10.62 0.10
N ASP A 2 5.98 -11.75 0.51
CA ASP A 2 6.01 -12.95 -0.33
C ASP A 2 5.01 -13.89 0.34
N LEU A 3 3.84 -14.08 -0.28
CA LEU A 3 2.95 -15.16 0.13
C LEU A 3 3.80 -16.41 -0.07
N SER A 4 4.14 -17.13 1.00
CA SER A 4 4.99 -18.33 0.97
C SER A 4 4.26 -19.48 0.27
N LEU A 5 3.93 -19.26 -1.00
CA LEU A 5 3.22 -20.19 -1.84
C LEU A 5 4.14 -21.38 -2.11
N PRO A 6 3.61 -22.61 -2.14
CA PRO A 6 4.39 -23.76 -2.55
C PRO A 6 5.01 -23.57 -3.95
N THR A 7 6.13 -24.25 -4.21
CA THR A 7 6.87 -24.14 -5.48
C THR A 7 6.08 -24.60 -6.70
N HIS A 8 5.05 -25.42 -6.52
CA HIS A 8 4.18 -25.89 -7.60
C HIS A 8 3.17 -24.83 -8.05
N PHE A 9 3.03 -23.70 -7.36
CA PHE A 9 2.27 -22.58 -7.89
C PHE A 9 3.11 -21.78 -8.89
N ALA A 10 2.60 -21.64 -10.11
CA ALA A 10 3.10 -20.64 -11.04
C ALA A 10 2.91 -19.26 -10.41
N ARG A 11 3.90 -18.38 -10.58
CA ARG A 11 3.87 -17.01 -10.07
C ARG A 11 4.15 -16.04 -11.21
N ILE A 12 3.12 -15.32 -11.61
CA ILE A 12 3.21 -14.33 -12.67
C ILE A 12 3.09 -12.96 -12.03
N LEU A 13 4.16 -12.16 -12.11
CA LEU A 13 4.15 -10.79 -11.62
C LEU A 13 3.28 -9.93 -12.54
N LEU A 14 2.22 -9.35 -11.97
CA LEU A 14 1.34 -8.43 -12.69
C LEU A 14 1.75 -6.98 -12.46
N ARG A 15 2.12 -6.62 -11.22
CA ARG A 15 2.49 -5.25 -10.86
C ARG A 15 3.29 -5.19 -9.57
N GLU A 16 4.15 -4.19 -9.45
CA GLU A 16 4.77 -3.78 -8.20
C GLU A 16 4.24 -2.42 -7.78
N LEU A 17 3.92 -2.28 -6.49
CA LEU A 17 3.39 -1.07 -5.86
C LEU A 17 4.44 -0.49 -4.92
N ARG A 18 4.61 0.82 -4.97
CA ARG A 18 5.45 1.57 -4.03
C ARG A 18 4.59 2.08 -2.88
N PRO A 19 5.09 2.02 -1.64
CA PRO A 19 4.40 2.65 -0.53
C PRO A 19 4.52 4.16 -0.64
N HIS A 20 3.50 4.87 -0.16
CA HIS A 20 3.44 6.32 -0.08
C HIS A 20 2.86 6.73 1.28
N ALA A 21 3.15 7.95 1.68
CA ALA A 21 2.54 8.58 2.84
C ALA A 21 1.15 9.15 2.50
N LEU A 22 0.23 9.05 3.45
CA LEU A 22 -1.04 9.76 3.46
C LEU A 22 -0.95 10.86 4.52
N LEU A 23 -1.26 12.09 4.12
CA LEU A 23 -1.21 13.28 4.96
C LEU A 23 -2.53 14.06 4.87
N PRO A 24 -2.95 14.77 5.93
CA PRO A 24 -4.03 15.75 5.82
C PRO A 24 -3.66 16.88 4.87
N ALA A 25 -4.66 17.52 4.26
CA ALA A 25 -4.42 18.78 3.55
C ALA A 25 -3.87 19.85 4.50
N GLY A 26 -2.87 20.61 4.05
CA GLY A 26 -2.20 21.63 4.86
C GLY A 26 -1.20 21.09 5.89
N HIS A 27 -0.90 19.79 5.90
CA HIS A 27 0.14 19.23 6.76
C HIS A 27 1.52 19.84 6.47
N ALA A 28 2.38 20.00 7.48
CA ALA A 28 3.73 20.55 7.32
C ALA A 28 4.62 19.79 6.30
N LEU A 29 4.30 18.52 6.06
CA LEU A 29 4.99 17.67 5.08
C LEU A 29 4.31 17.65 3.70
N ALA A 30 3.12 18.24 3.56
CA ALA A 30 2.29 18.15 2.36
C ALA A 30 2.96 18.78 1.13
N ASP A 31 3.74 19.85 1.29
CA ASP A 31 4.37 20.53 0.15
C ASP A 31 5.74 19.96 -0.22
N ARG A 32 6.23 18.95 0.51
CA ARG A 32 7.49 18.28 0.19
C ARG A 32 7.31 17.36 -1.03
N PRO A 33 8.33 17.23 -1.91
CA PRO A 33 8.27 16.30 -3.05
C PRO A 33 8.27 14.83 -2.64
N SER A 34 8.83 14.51 -1.46
CA SER A 34 8.81 13.20 -0.82
C SER A 34 8.98 13.36 0.69
N VAL A 35 8.66 12.31 1.46
CA VAL A 35 8.79 12.29 2.92
C VAL A 35 9.52 11.02 3.36
N SER A 36 10.26 11.08 4.46
CA SER A 36 10.90 9.89 5.04
C SER A 36 10.04 9.25 6.14
N LEU A 37 10.30 7.99 6.47
CA LEU A 37 9.75 7.34 7.65
C LEU A 37 10.15 8.08 8.94
N ALA A 38 11.33 8.69 8.98
CA ALA A 38 11.76 9.52 10.11
C ALA A 38 10.89 10.77 10.26
N ASP A 39 10.52 11.43 9.16
CA ASP A 39 9.58 12.57 9.18
C ASP A 39 8.21 12.12 9.71
N LEU A 40 7.70 10.97 9.25
CA LEU A 40 6.40 10.46 9.66
C LEU A 40 6.39 10.00 11.12
N ALA A 41 7.50 9.45 11.62
CA ALA A 41 7.62 8.98 12.99
C ALA A 41 7.43 10.09 14.03
N ALA A 42 7.61 11.37 13.65
CA ALA A 42 7.36 12.53 14.49
C ALA A 42 5.86 12.84 14.71
N TYR A 43 4.95 12.12 14.05
CA TYR A 43 3.51 12.32 14.11
C TYR A 43 2.76 11.03 14.51
N PRO A 44 1.52 11.11 15.04
CA PRO A 44 0.71 9.93 15.29
C PRO A 44 0.52 9.11 14.01
N LEU A 45 0.92 7.84 14.04
CA LEU A 45 0.80 6.93 12.91
C LEU A 45 -0.53 6.17 13.01
N ILE A 46 -1.34 6.24 11.96
CA ILE A 46 -2.58 5.47 11.85
C ILE A 46 -2.30 4.22 11.01
N THR A 47 -2.53 3.04 11.57
CA THR A 47 -2.37 1.73 10.90
C THR A 47 -3.70 1.02 10.75
N THR A 48 -3.79 0.07 9.80
CA THR A 48 -4.99 -0.76 9.59
C THR A 48 -4.81 -2.16 10.15
N ASP A 49 -5.78 -2.67 10.88
CA ASP A 49 -5.77 -3.99 11.55
C ASP A 49 -5.89 -5.20 10.61
N GLN A 50 -5.86 -4.97 9.29
CA GLN A 50 -5.92 -6.04 8.30
C GLN A 50 -4.83 -7.08 8.59
N PRO A 51 -5.12 -8.38 8.54
CA PRO A 51 -4.14 -9.43 8.83
C PRO A 51 -2.82 -9.16 8.10
N HIS A 52 -1.74 -9.12 8.86
CA HIS A 52 -0.36 -8.82 8.42
C HIS A 52 -0.06 -7.36 8.00
N SER A 53 -1.06 -6.50 7.72
CA SER A 53 -0.89 -5.09 7.31
C SER A 53 -0.28 -4.23 8.41
N TRP A 54 -0.87 -4.24 9.61
CA TRP A 54 -0.45 -3.37 10.72
C TRP A 54 1.00 -3.65 11.15
N GLN A 55 1.32 -4.94 11.34
CA GLN A 55 2.63 -5.38 11.81
C GLN A 55 3.70 -5.04 10.78
N HIS A 56 3.41 -5.25 9.49
CA HIS A 56 4.30 -4.89 8.38
C HIS A 56 4.58 -3.38 8.36
N MET A 57 3.55 -2.54 8.49
CA MET A 57 3.73 -1.09 8.55
C MET A 57 4.66 -0.68 9.68
N LEU A 58 4.44 -1.18 10.90
CA LEU A 58 5.34 -0.89 12.02
C LEU A 58 6.74 -1.49 11.84
N ASP A 59 6.87 -2.64 11.20
CA ASP A 59 8.18 -3.25 10.89
C ASP A 59 9.01 -2.39 9.91
N LEU A 60 8.37 -1.64 9.01
CA LEU A 60 9.08 -0.68 8.14
C LEU A 60 9.82 0.38 8.98
N PHE A 61 9.21 0.86 10.06
CA PHE A 61 9.82 1.80 11.00
C PHE A 61 10.85 1.11 11.90
N ARG A 62 10.47 -0.01 12.54
CA ARG A 62 11.34 -0.72 13.49
C ARG A 62 12.63 -1.23 12.86
N SER A 63 12.58 -1.71 11.61
CA SER A 63 13.78 -2.15 10.87
C SER A 63 14.82 -1.04 10.65
N ARG A 64 14.47 0.22 10.91
CA ARG A 64 15.33 1.41 10.84
C ARG A 64 15.61 2.04 12.20
N GLY A 65 15.25 1.36 13.29
CA GLY A 65 15.35 1.91 14.64
C GLY A 65 14.39 3.08 14.91
N LEU A 66 13.35 3.24 14.09
CA LEU A 66 12.33 4.28 14.27
C LEU A 66 11.13 3.71 15.03
N SER A 67 10.49 4.56 15.81
CA SER A 67 9.21 4.29 16.46
C SER A 67 8.34 5.54 16.35
N PRO A 68 7.11 5.44 15.83
CA PRO A 68 6.18 6.57 15.82
C PRO A 68 5.96 7.12 17.22
N VAL A 69 5.74 8.43 17.35
CA VAL A 69 5.44 9.08 18.64
C VAL A 69 4.16 8.55 19.31
N ALA A 70 3.22 8.07 18.50
CA ALA A 70 2.03 7.35 18.92
C ALA A 70 1.52 6.49 17.75
N ASP A 71 0.83 5.40 18.04
CA ASP A 71 0.15 4.57 17.05
C ASP A 71 -1.34 4.42 17.36
N MET A 72 -2.16 4.49 16.33
CA MET A 72 -3.60 4.22 16.37
C MET A 72 -3.93 3.17 15.33
N THR A 73 -4.70 2.17 15.72
CA THR A 73 -5.13 1.11 14.80
C THR A 73 -6.61 1.26 14.48
N THR A 74 -6.97 1.07 13.22
CA THR A 74 -8.34 1.13 12.73
C THR A 74 -8.73 -0.11 11.93
N SER A 75 -10.03 -0.41 11.88
CA SER A 75 -10.58 -1.64 11.32
C SER A 75 -10.71 -1.66 9.79
N SER A 76 -10.48 -0.53 9.12
CA SER A 76 -10.57 -0.46 7.66
C SER A 76 -9.68 0.61 7.07
N PHE A 77 -9.30 0.40 5.81
CA PHE A 77 -8.49 1.36 5.05
C PHE A 77 -9.20 2.69 4.82
N GLU A 78 -10.51 2.69 4.57
CA GLU A 78 -11.24 3.95 4.37
C GLU A 78 -11.44 4.73 5.67
N LEU A 79 -11.58 4.03 6.81
CA LEU A 79 -11.55 4.72 8.10
C LEU A 79 -10.18 5.34 8.38
N GLN A 80 -9.08 4.65 8.04
CA GLN A 80 -7.72 5.25 8.09
C GLN A 80 -7.65 6.51 7.23
N ARG A 81 -8.12 6.46 5.98
CA ARG A 81 -8.15 7.60 5.06
C ARG A 81 -8.94 8.77 5.63
N SER A 82 -10.13 8.54 6.17
CA SER A 82 -10.92 9.61 6.81
C SER A 82 -10.22 10.17 8.05
N MET A 83 -9.62 9.33 8.91
CA MET A 83 -8.88 9.82 10.08
C MET A 83 -7.67 10.68 9.70
N VAL A 84 -6.91 10.27 8.67
CA VAL A 84 -5.81 11.08 8.14
C VAL A 84 -6.33 12.40 7.57
N ALA A 85 -7.38 12.37 6.75
CA ALA A 85 -7.95 13.57 6.13
C ALA A 85 -8.47 14.59 7.16
N ASN A 86 -8.97 14.10 8.30
CA ASN A 86 -9.41 14.91 9.44
C ASN A 86 -8.27 15.32 10.40
N GLY A 87 -7.02 14.97 10.10
CA GLY A 87 -5.85 15.45 10.85
C GLY A 87 -5.54 14.70 12.14
N PHE A 88 -6.09 13.51 12.36
CA PHE A 88 -5.76 12.69 13.54
C PHE A 88 -4.32 12.14 13.51
N GLY A 89 -3.68 12.11 12.34
CA GLY A 89 -2.34 11.60 12.18
C GLY A 89 -1.96 11.42 10.73
N VAL A 90 -0.88 10.67 10.49
CA VAL A 90 -0.36 10.30 9.17
C VAL A 90 -0.44 8.79 8.98
N ALA A 91 -0.34 8.31 7.74
CA ALA A 91 -0.30 6.87 7.47
C ALA A 91 0.66 6.53 6.33
N VAL A 92 1.00 5.24 6.21
CA VAL A 92 1.69 4.67 5.04
C VAL A 92 0.77 3.66 4.37
N SER A 93 0.69 3.70 3.04
CA SER A 93 -0.15 2.80 2.24
C SER A 93 0.54 2.38 0.95
N TYR A 94 0.25 1.16 0.48
CA TYR A 94 0.53 0.73 -0.90
C TYR A 94 -0.65 0.96 -1.85
N THR A 95 -1.86 1.04 -1.29
CA THR A 95 -3.10 1.20 -2.05
C THR A 95 -3.43 2.68 -2.18
N ARG A 96 -3.69 3.13 -3.42
CA ARG A 96 -4.21 4.46 -3.71
C ARG A 96 -5.45 4.33 -4.60
N PRO A 97 -6.67 4.38 -4.02
CA PRO A 97 -7.89 4.43 -4.80
C PRO A 97 -7.90 5.62 -5.75
N HIS A 98 -8.70 5.53 -6.82
CA HIS A 98 -8.84 6.65 -7.75
C HIS A 98 -9.40 7.88 -7.02
N GLY A 99 -8.59 8.94 -6.99
CA GLY A 99 -8.90 10.19 -6.29
C GLY A 99 -8.31 10.25 -4.89
N ASP A 100 -7.80 11.43 -4.53
CA ASP A 100 -7.23 11.69 -3.21
C ASP A 100 -8.27 12.33 -2.29
N ARG A 101 -9.39 11.63 -2.09
CA ARG A 101 -10.45 12.02 -1.15
C ARG A 101 -10.88 10.85 -0.29
N SER A 102 -11.13 11.11 0.98
CA SER A 102 -11.77 10.17 1.89
C SER A 102 -13.28 10.07 1.62
N TYR A 103 -13.97 9.10 2.23
CA TYR A 103 -15.41 8.89 2.03
C TYR A 103 -16.29 10.03 2.54
N ASP A 104 -15.86 10.75 3.56
CA ASP A 104 -16.45 12.00 4.04
C ASP A 104 -16.11 13.21 3.16
N GLY A 105 -15.42 12.98 2.03
CA GLY A 105 -15.20 13.96 0.98
C GLY A 105 -14.02 14.90 1.23
N LEU A 106 -13.25 14.74 2.30
CA LEU A 106 -12.09 15.58 2.58
C LEU A 106 -10.88 15.20 1.72
N PRO A 107 -10.03 16.16 1.34
CA PRO A 107 -8.84 15.90 0.55
C PRO A 107 -7.75 15.18 1.36
N LEU A 108 -7.01 14.31 0.69
CA LEU A 108 -5.79 13.67 1.17
C LEU A 108 -4.60 14.13 0.34
N ILE A 109 -3.43 14.20 0.95
CA ILE A 109 -2.19 14.46 0.24
C ILE A 109 -1.34 13.19 0.27
N CYS A 110 -1.12 12.62 -0.92
CA CYS A 110 -0.27 11.45 -1.12
C CYS A 110 1.17 11.91 -1.43
N ARG A 111 2.16 11.40 -0.70
CA ARG A 111 3.58 11.70 -0.96
C ARG A 111 4.45 10.45 -1.07
N PRO A 112 5.33 10.37 -2.09
CA PRO A 112 6.30 9.29 -2.18
C PRO A 112 7.17 9.22 -0.92
N LEU A 113 7.53 7.99 -0.54
CA LEU A 113 8.52 7.75 0.51
C LEU A 113 9.93 7.77 -0.07
N SER A 114 10.84 8.52 0.56
CA SER A 114 12.23 8.61 0.13
C SER A 114 13.09 7.43 0.60
N ASP A 115 12.65 6.69 1.61
CA ASP A 115 13.32 5.51 2.12
C ASP A 115 13.34 4.34 1.12
N PRO A 116 14.38 3.50 1.12
CA PRO A 116 14.43 2.28 0.32
C PRO A 116 13.52 1.21 0.92
N LEU A 117 12.24 1.22 0.55
CA LEU A 117 11.21 0.33 1.09
C LEU A 117 10.88 -0.84 0.15
N PRO A 118 10.50 -2.01 0.69
CA PRO A 118 10.10 -3.14 -0.13
C PRO A 118 8.84 -2.79 -0.93
N MET A 119 8.84 -3.15 -2.21
CA MET A 119 7.66 -3.04 -3.06
C MET A 119 6.65 -4.14 -2.71
N GLN A 120 5.36 -3.84 -2.87
CA GLN A 120 4.31 -4.84 -2.77
C GLN A 120 4.02 -5.41 -4.16
N ARG A 121 4.01 -6.74 -4.28
CA ARG A 121 3.78 -7.42 -5.55
C ARG A 121 2.34 -7.90 -5.66
N ILE A 122 1.69 -7.57 -6.77
CA ILE A 122 0.45 -8.21 -7.21
C ILE A 122 0.85 -9.38 -8.11
N LEU A 123 0.49 -10.59 -7.71
CA LEU A 123 0.81 -11.82 -8.42
C LEU A 123 -0.48 -12.50 -8.89
N LEU A 124 -0.45 -13.03 -10.12
CA LEU A 124 -1.38 -14.05 -10.57
C LEU A 124 -0.74 -15.41 -10.31
N THR A 125 -1.49 -16.32 -9.71
CA THR A 125 -0.98 -17.66 -9.38
C THR A 125 -1.98 -18.74 -9.73
N TYR A 126 -1.47 -19.90 -10.12
CA TYR A 126 -2.26 -21.11 -10.34
C TYR A 126 -1.41 -22.35 -10.06
N ASP A 127 -2.04 -23.44 -9.67
CA ASP A 127 -1.38 -24.71 -9.38
C ASP A 127 -0.96 -25.39 -10.69
N THR A 128 0.34 -25.65 -10.85
CA THR A 128 0.91 -26.30 -12.03
C THR A 128 0.71 -27.82 -12.04
N HIS A 129 0.30 -28.43 -10.91
CA HIS A 129 -0.08 -29.84 -10.88
C HIS A 129 -1.48 -30.10 -11.44
N GLN A 130 -2.30 -29.07 -11.53
CA GLN A 130 -3.64 -29.17 -12.09
C GLN A 130 -3.61 -28.84 -13.57
N ARG A 131 -4.46 -29.51 -14.35
CA ARG A 131 -4.65 -29.16 -15.76
C ARG A 131 -5.34 -27.80 -15.84
N VAL A 132 -4.57 -26.77 -16.21
CA VAL A 132 -5.10 -25.42 -16.45
C VAL A 132 -5.97 -25.44 -17.71
N SER A 133 -7.19 -24.92 -17.61
CA SER A 133 -8.10 -24.86 -18.76
C SER A 133 -7.65 -23.80 -19.77
N ASN A 134 -8.06 -23.94 -21.03
CA ASN A 134 -7.80 -22.92 -22.05
C ASN A 134 -8.38 -21.56 -21.65
N ALA A 135 -9.54 -21.54 -20.97
CA ALA A 135 -10.14 -20.30 -20.47
C ALA A 135 -9.28 -19.64 -19.38
N ALA A 136 -8.70 -20.42 -18.47
CA ALA A 136 -7.79 -19.90 -17.46
C ALA A 136 -6.49 -19.36 -18.09
N LEU A 137 -5.90 -20.07 -19.06
CA LEU A 137 -4.73 -19.57 -19.80
C LEU A 137 -5.05 -18.27 -20.57
N ALA A 138 -6.22 -18.19 -21.20
CA ALA A 138 -6.67 -16.96 -21.85
C ALA A 138 -6.83 -15.81 -20.84
N PHE A 139 -7.37 -16.08 -19.64
CA PHE A 139 -7.47 -15.09 -18.57
C PHE A 139 -6.11 -14.60 -18.09
N VAL A 140 -5.10 -15.48 -18.01
CA VAL A 140 -3.72 -15.08 -17.66
C VAL A 140 -3.21 -14.02 -18.63
N GLU A 141 -3.37 -14.23 -19.93
CA GLU A 141 -2.93 -13.25 -20.94
C GLU A 141 -3.73 -11.95 -20.85
N VAL A 142 -5.07 -12.03 -20.71
CA VAL A 142 -5.91 -10.82 -20.51
C VAL A 142 -5.49 -10.05 -19.26
N ALA A 143 -5.19 -10.73 -18.16
CA ALA A 143 -4.75 -10.07 -16.93
C ALA A 143 -3.39 -9.38 -17.12
N LYS A 144 -2.42 -10.05 -17.77
CA LYS A 144 -1.11 -9.46 -18.08
C LYS A 144 -1.26 -8.17 -18.90
N ASP A 145 -2.05 -8.22 -19.96
CA ASP A 145 -2.28 -7.06 -20.84
C ASP A 145 -3.03 -5.93 -20.12
N TRP A 146 -4.06 -6.28 -19.34
CA TRP A 146 -4.83 -5.30 -18.58
C TRP A 146 -3.96 -4.57 -17.54
N PHE A 147 -3.11 -5.31 -16.82
CA PHE A 147 -2.19 -4.69 -15.87
C PHE A 147 -1.10 -3.89 -16.58
N ALA A 148 -0.61 -4.32 -17.75
CA ALA A 148 0.44 -3.61 -18.50
C ALA A 148 -0.03 -2.25 -19.08
N THR A 149 -1.30 -2.15 -19.45
CA THR A 149 -1.86 -0.99 -20.19
C THR A 149 -2.49 0.08 -19.30
N ARG A 150 -2.73 -0.18 -18.02
CA ARG A 150 -3.45 0.72 -17.11
C ARG A 150 -2.58 1.19 -15.94
N ASP A 151 -2.58 2.50 -15.74
CA ASP A 151 -1.77 3.18 -14.72
C ASP A 151 -2.50 3.40 -13.39
N ILE A 152 -3.61 2.68 -13.17
CA ILE A 152 -4.51 2.82 -11.99
C ILE A 152 -3.77 2.55 -10.67
N PHE A 153 -2.56 1.96 -10.74
CA PHE A 153 -1.74 1.59 -9.59
C PHE A 153 -0.39 2.30 -9.51
N ALA A 154 -0.06 3.22 -10.43
CA ALA A 154 1.27 3.81 -10.53
C ALA A 154 1.37 5.28 -10.10
N SER A 155 0.28 5.88 -9.66
CA SER A 155 0.25 7.28 -9.24
C SER A 155 0.64 7.45 -7.77
#